data_AF-A0A2M8R703-F1
#
_entry.id   AF-A0A2M8R703-F1
#
_cell.length_a   1.000
_cell.length_b   1.000
_cell.length_c   1.000
_cell.angle_alpha   90.00
_cell.angle_beta   90.00
_cell.angle_gamma   90.00
#
_symmetry.space_group_name_H-M   'P 1'
#
loop_
_entity.id
_entity.type
_entity.pdbx_description
1 polymer ?
#
loop_
_entity_poly.entity_id
_entity_poly.type
_entity_poly.pdbx_seq_one_letter_code
_entity_poly.pdbx_strand_id
1 'polypeptide(L)'
;MYNRVSDRSTRPDQADEPSRSADSYEFAQTLTDLAQRESPAAGELSDKMGLCCSKPQTSDAIIYSPSTSDPSTSPVSSSSNSSSPARPIRPLFEYRTAELSEANVNGICVGLAAEWLLNLPRSPSSRMSALRPGTQNHNSAAMRQQRYEDLKSLLRSDGAEGSHNLQAKSTMLREAGIEPFAEQTQYEFGTSSSIDRIVNEVTDDGSIYLVSLRFAAGGAHTIATSTSNGMTTLFDPNYGEFTVRSDQMGELFKSLADRYRNPNRHDISTVATQRIT
;
A
#
# COMPACT_ATOMS: atom_id res chain seq x y z
N MET A 1 -1.26 35.03 69.48
CA MET A 1 -0.21 35.45 70.45
C MET A 1 0.91 34.42 70.42
N TYR A 2 2.12 34.78 70.83
CA TYR A 2 3.30 33.91 70.71
C TYR A 2 3.46 32.97 71.90
N ASN A 3 3.85 31.72 71.63
CA ASN A 3 4.57 30.87 72.58
C ASN A 3 5.98 30.63 72.03
N ARG A 4 6.98 30.57 72.92
CA ARG A 4 8.42 30.45 72.61
C ARG A 4 9.13 29.83 73.82
N VAL A 5 10.34 29.29 73.61
CA VAL A 5 11.22 28.66 74.62
C VAL A 5 10.74 27.25 75.02
N SER A 6 11.56 26.20 75.02
CA SER A 6 12.87 25.93 74.39
C SER A 6 13.13 24.41 74.50
N ASP A 7 13.99 23.84 73.66
CA ASP A 7 15.26 23.29 74.18
C ASP A 7 16.33 22.98 73.12
N ARG A 8 17.57 22.79 73.57
CA ARG A 8 18.75 22.47 72.74
C ARG A 8 19.09 20.99 72.81
N SER A 9 19.61 20.42 71.72
CA SER A 9 20.72 19.47 71.84
C SER A 9 21.74 19.60 70.70
N THR A 10 22.99 19.49 71.11
CA THR A 10 24.28 19.63 70.45
C THR A 10 24.50 18.76 69.19
N ARG A 11 25.09 19.40 68.16
CA ARG A 11 26.11 18.82 67.24
C ARG A 11 27.49 18.79 67.98
N PRO A 12 28.64 18.31 67.45
CA PRO A 12 29.07 18.12 66.05
C PRO A 12 28.83 16.67 65.58
N ASP A 13 29.35 16.10 64.47
CA ASP A 13 30.31 16.49 63.40
C ASP A 13 29.60 16.35 62.02
N GLN A 14 30.14 16.02 60.82
CA GLN A 14 31.49 15.92 60.18
C GLN A 14 32.35 14.62 60.20
N ALA A 15 32.63 14.10 59.01
CA ALA A 15 33.84 13.37 58.59
C ALA A 15 33.95 13.54 57.06
N ASP A 16 35.03 14.16 56.58
CA ASP A 16 35.48 14.09 55.17
C ASP A 16 36.12 12.69 54.95
N GLU A 17 36.31 12.09 53.77
CA GLU A 17 36.52 12.51 52.36
C GLU A 17 36.17 11.26 51.47
N PRO A 18 36.41 11.20 50.13
CA PRO A 18 36.69 12.25 49.16
C PRO A 18 35.73 12.22 47.95
N SER A 19 35.92 13.15 47.02
CA SER A 19 35.19 13.24 45.76
C SER A 19 35.40 12.03 44.83
N ARG A 20 34.30 11.52 44.26
CA ARG A 20 34.27 10.99 42.89
C ARG A 20 33.33 11.84 42.05
N SER A 21 33.88 12.51 41.04
CA SER A 21 33.06 13.01 39.94
C SER A 21 32.46 11.80 39.22
N ALA A 22 31.13 11.71 39.19
CA ALA A 22 30.45 10.88 38.21
C ALA A 22 30.36 11.73 36.94
N ASP A 23 31.34 11.58 36.04
CA ASP A 23 31.48 12.46 34.89
C ASP A 23 30.26 12.34 33.98
N SER A 24 29.38 13.35 34.06
CA SER A 24 28.11 13.40 33.33
C SER A 24 28.30 13.37 31.81
N TYR A 25 29.51 13.72 31.34
CA TYR A 25 29.97 13.50 29.97
C TYR A 25 29.94 12.03 29.57
N GLU A 26 30.50 11.11 30.36
CA GLU A 26 30.60 9.69 29.98
C GLU A 26 29.20 9.06 29.86
N PHE A 27 28.27 9.42 30.75
CA PHE A 27 26.87 8.98 30.68
C PHE A 27 26.13 9.59 29.48
N ALA A 28 26.27 10.89 29.23
CA ALA A 28 25.65 11.56 28.08
C ALA A 28 26.21 11.06 26.73
N GLN A 29 27.50 10.74 26.70
CA GLN A 29 28.19 10.22 25.53
C GLN A 29 27.80 8.75 25.28
N THR A 30 27.65 7.93 26.33
CA THR A 30 27.11 6.57 26.24
C THR A 30 25.65 6.57 25.73
N LEU A 31 24.81 7.49 26.21
CA LEU A 31 23.45 7.68 25.68
C LEU A 31 23.45 8.15 24.21
N THR A 32 24.43 8.95 23.80
CA THR A 32 24.57 9.42 22.42
C THR A 32 25.02 8.29 21.48
N ASP A 33 25.98 7.45 21.91
CA ASP A 33 26.41 6.26 21.18
C ASP A 33 25.30 5.20 21.07
N LEU A 34 24.48 5.05 22.12
CA LEU A 34 23.27 4.21 22.07
C LEU A 34 22.24 4.77 21.08
N ALA A 35 21.94 6.07 21.14
CA ALA A 35 21.02 6.72 20.22
C ALA A 35 21.51 6.65 18.74
N GLN A 36 22.82 6.72 18.51
CA GLN A 36 23.40 6.53 17.16
C GLN A 36 23.37 5.06 16.72
N ARG A 37 23.51 4.09 17.63
CA ARG A 37 23.34 2.65 17.32
C ARG A 37 21.88 2.23 17.11
N GLU A 38 20.93 2.89 17.77
CA GLU A 38 19.50 2.71 17.55
C GLU A 38 18.92 3.60 16.43
N SER A 39 19.75 4.39 15.77
CA SER A 39 19.40 5.15 14.55
C SER A 39 19.79 4.35 13.29
N PRO A 40 18.92 3.50 12.73
CA PRO A 40 19.14 2.97 11.39
C PRO A 40 19.20 4.13 10.38
N ALA A 41 19.97 3.96 9.30
CA ALA A 41 19.87 4.85 8.16
C ALA A 41 18.42 4.88 7.63
N ALA A 42 18.01 5.98 7.00
CA ALA A 42 16.65 6.18 6.51
C ALA A 42 16.32 5.28 5.30
N GLY A 43 16.09 3.98 5.56
CA GLY A 43 15.75 2.95 4.59
C GLY A 43 15.48 1.60 5.25
N GLU A 44 14.48 0.88 4.74
CA GLU A 44 14.19 -0.53 5.04
C GLU A 44 13.99 -0.93 6.52
N LEU A 45 13.20 -0.14 7.24
CA LEU A 45 12.27 -0.78 8.20
C LEU A 45 11.21 -1.57 7.40
N SER A 46 10.64 -2.60 8.04
CA SER A 46 9.46 -3.29 7.51
C SER A 46 8.24 -2.37 7.66
N ASP A 47 7.67 -1.93 6.54
CA ASP A 47 6.52 -1.03 6.52
C ASP A 47 5.31 -1.78 7.10
N LYS A 48 4.77 -1.32 8.25
CA LYS A 48 3.58 -1.91 8.89
C LYS A 48 2.28 -1.51 8.16
N MET A 49 2.24 -1.75 6.86
CA MET A 49 1.17 -1.32 5.95
C MET A 49 0.15 -2.45 5.73
N GLY A 50 -1.13 -2.12 5.79
CA GLY A 50 -2.20 -3.11 5.76
C GLY A 50 -2.41 -3.74 4.40
N LEU A 51 -2.20 -5.04 4.28
CA LEU A 51 -2.98 -5.85 3.34
C LEU A 51 -4.47 -5.68 3.68
N CYS A 52 -5.33 -5.56 2.67
CA CYS A 52 -6.77 -5.59 2.90
C CYS A 52 -7.19 -6.96 3.45
N CYS A 53 -8.04 -6.97 4.48
CA CYS A 53 -8.29 -8.10 5.39
C CYS A 53 -9.10 -9.29 4.81
N SER A 54 -8.84 -9.67 3.56
CA SER A 54 -9.26 -10.96 3.00
C SER A 54 -8.43 -12.09 3.57
N LYS A 55 -8.85 -12.65 4.72
CA LYS A 55 -8.35 -13.96 5.20
C LYS A 55 -8.46 -14.99 4.06
N PRO A 56 -7.37 -15.64 3.62
CA PRO A 56 -7.47 -16.71 2.64
C PRO A 56 -8.10 -17.94 3.30
N GLN A 57 -9.38 -18.19 2.99
CA GLN A 57 -10.01 -19.49 3.27
C GLN A 57 -10.25 -20.23 1.96
N THR A 58 -9.87 -21.50 1.97
CA THR A 58 -9.74 -22.39 0.82
C THR A 58 -11.11 -22.87 0.30
N SER A 59 -11.80 -22.05 -0.49
CA SER A 59 -13.01 -22.45 -1.24
C SER A 59 -13.28 -21.72 -2.57
N ASP A 60 -12.39 -20.85 -3.07
CA ASP A 60 -12.46 -20.38 -4.47
C ASP A 60 -11.93 -21.52 -5.38
N ALA A 61 -12.82 -22.42 -5.82
CA ALA A 61 -12.46 -23.55 -6.68
C ALA A 61 -12.09 -23.06 -8.09
N ILE A 62 -10.85 -23.33 -8.52
CA ILE A 62 -10.36 -22.95 -9.86
C ILE A 62 -10.99 -23.88 -10.89
N ILE A 63 -12.05 -23.43 -11.56
CA ILE A 63 -12.59 -24.09 -12.76
C ILE A 63 -11.65 -23.77 -13.93
N TYR A 64 -10.59 -24.57 -14.03
CA TYR A 64 -9.63 -24.53 -15.14
C TYR A 64 -10.20 -25.32 -16.32
N SER A 65 -10.43 -24.65 -17.45
CA SER A 65 -10.92 -25.26 -18.69
C SER A 65 -9.79 -25.40 -19.71
N PRO A 66 -9.08 -26.55 -19.79
CA PRO A 66 -8.00 -26.75 -20.75
C PRO A 66 -8.55 -27.08 -22.14
N SER A 67 -8.57 -26.09 -23.04
CA SER A 67 -8.76 -26.35 -24.48
C SER A 67 -7.50 -26.99 -25.06
N THR A 68 -7.61 -28.24 -25.51
CA THR A 68 -6.51 -29.05 -26.05
C THR A 68 -6.09 -28.63 -27.46
N SER A 69 -4.80 -28.38 -27.68
CA SER A 69 -4.15 -28.38 -29.01
C SER A 69 -2.63 -28.57 -28.89
N ASP A 70 -2.14 -29.76 -29.22
CA ASP A 70 -0.75 -30.00 -29.68
C ASP A 70 -0.62 -29.51 -31.15
N PRO A 71 0.56 -29.04 -31.63
CA PRO A 71 1.52 -30.01 -32.16
C PRO A 71 3.02 -29.66 -32.18
N SER A 72 3.84 -30.70 -31.96
CA SER A 72 5.13 -30.98 -32.64
C SER A 72 6.35 -30.05 -32.41
N THR A 73 7.53 -30.59 -32.75
CA THR A 73 8.85 -30.10 -32.29
C THR A 73 9.81 -29.73 -33.44
N SER A 74 10.91 -29.04 -33.05
CA SER A 74 12.19 -28.86 -33.79
C SER A 74 12.29 -27.63 -34.72
N PRO A 75 13.52 -27.09 -34.93
CA PRO A 75 14.56 -26.85 -33.93
C PRO A 75 15.19 -25.43 -34.02
N VAL A 76 16.11 -25.15 -33.08
CA VAL A 76 16.95 -23.96 -32.89
C VAL A 76 17.26 -23.14 -34.16
N SER A 77 17.05 -21.83 -34.10
CA SER A 77 17.67 -20.84 -35.00
C SER A 77 18.22 -19.67 -34.18
N SER A 78 19.52 -19.39 -34.32
CA SER A 78 20.24 -18.43 -33.47
C SER A 78 20.05 -16.98 -33.93
N SER A 79 19.00 -16.29 -33.45
CA SER A 79 18.89 -14.84 -33.57
C SER A 79 19.76 -14.13 -32.52
N SER A 80 20.78 -13.42 -32.97
CA SER A 80 21.64 -12.59 -32.11
C SER A 80 20.92 -11.30 -31.70
N ASN A 81 20.00 -11.39 -30.74
CA ASN A 81 19.37 -10.21 -30.15
C ASN A 81 20.44 -9.33 -29.49
N SER A 82 20.60 -8.10 -29.97
CA SER A 82 21.44 -7.10 -29.34
C SER A 82 20.77 -6.64 -28.05
N SER A 83 21.08 -7.30 -26.93
CA SER A 83 20.59 -6.93 -25.59
C SER A 83 21.18 -5.59 -25.17
N SER A 84 20.55 -4.50 -25.61
CA SER A 84 20.66 -3.21 -24.95
C SER A 84 20.46 -3.42 -23.45
N PRO A 85 21.34 -2.93 -22.57
CA PRO A 85 21.24 -3.20 -21.14
C PRO A 85 19.88 -2.71 -20.64
N ALA A 86 19.16 -3.59 -19.94
CA ALA A 86 17.88 -3.26 -19.36
C ALA A 86 18.03 -1.99 -18.51
N ARG A 87 17.27 -0.95 -18.84
CA ARG A 87 17.35 0.34 -18.16
C ARG A 87 17.11 0.12 -16.66
N PRO A 88 17.96 0.64 -15.76
CA PRO A 88 17.75 0.47 -14.33
C PRO A 88 16.37 1.01 -13.94
N ILE A 89 15.58 0.17 -13.28
CA ILE A 89 14.27 0.54 -12.73
C ILE A 89 14.51 1.66 -11.72
N ARG A 90 13.76 2.76 -11.84
CA ARG A 90 13.90 3.89 -10.92
C ARG A 90 13.28 3.56 -9.57
N PRO A 91 13.81 4.06 -8.44
CA PRO A 91 13.16 3.95 -7.15
C PRO A 91 11.71 4.46 -7.21
N LEU A 92 10.76 3.65 -6.72
CA LEU A 92 9.31 3.94 -6.75
C LEU A 92 8.96 5.39 -6.36
N PHE A 93 9.59 5.89 -5.30
CA PHE A 93 9.29 7.20 -4.74
C PHE A 93 9.79 8.39 -5.59
N GLU A 94 10.61 8.18 -6.63
CA GLU A 94 10.94 9.23 -7.62
C GLU A 94 9.75 9.60 -8.51
N TYR A 95 8.78 8.68 -8.67
CA TYR A 95 7.54 8.92 -9.42
C TYR A 95 6.42 9.54 -8.55
N ARG A 96 6.65 9.73 -7.23
CA ARG A 96 5.61 10.10 -6.26
C ARG A 96 5.29 11.59 -6.31
N THR A 97 4.04 11.93 -6.61
CA THR A 97 3.55 13.32 -6.70
C THR A 97 2.92 13.83 -5.41
N ALA A 98 2.37 12.96 -4.57
CA ALA A 98 1.95 13.32 -3.21
C ALA A 98 2.05 12.13 -2.26
N GLU A 99 2.50 12.37 -1.02
CA GLU A 99 2.69 11.34 0.00
C GLU A 99 1.45 11.14 0.89
N LEU A 100 1.10 9.87 1.11
CA LEU A 100 0.13 9.45 2.11
C LEU A 100 0.78 8.48 3.11
N SER A 101 1.09 8.98 4.31
CA SER A 101 1.62 8.18 5.41
C SER A 101 0.48 7.57 6.23
N GLU A 102 0.65 6.29 6.61
CA GLU A 102 -0.15 5.58 7.64
C GLU A 102 -1.67 5.46 7.42
N ALA A 103 -2.25 5.95 6.32
CA ALA A 103 -3.69 5.90 6.08
C ALA A 103 -4.26 4.47 6.08
N ASN A 104 -3.52 3.51 5.52
CA ASN A 104 -3.95 2.13 5.34
C ASN A 104 -3.43 1.14 6.40
N VAL A 105 -2.96 1.60 7.58
CA VAL A 105 -2.53 0.67 8.66
C VAL A 105 -3.65 -0.27 9.13
N ASN A 106 -4.91 0.15 8.97
CA ASN A 106 -6.11 -0.62 9.32
C ASN A 106 -6.63 -1.52 8.18
N GLY A 107 -5.92 -1.62 7.04
CA GLY A 107 -6.34 -2.46 5.90
C GLY A 107 -7.63 -1.97 5.21
N ILE A 108 -7.83 -0.65 5.15
CA ILE A 108 -9.02 0.02 4.58
C ILE A 108 -8.85 0.42 3.10
N CYS A 109 -8.05 -0.35 2.35
CA CYS A 109 -7.59 0.00 1.01
C CYS A 109 -8.72 0.24 -0.02
N VAL A 110 -9.83 -0.52 0.05
CA VAL A 110 -10.96 -0.38 -0.88
C VAL A 110 -11.74 0.91 -0.56
N GLY A 111 -11.92 1.21 0.72
CA GLY A 111 -12.53 2.45 1.18
C GLY A 111 -11.71 3.70 0.83
N LEU A 112 -10.37 3.62 0.98
CA LEU A 112 -9.47 4.71 0.61
C LEU A 112 -9.43 4.94 -0.90
N ALA A 113 -9.45 3.88 -1.71
CA ALA A 113 -9.56 3.99 -3.16
C ALA A 113 -10.88 4.65 -3.59
N ALA A 114 -12.01 4.33 -2.94
CA ALA A 114 -13.30 4.98 -3.21
C ALA A 114 -13.29 6.48 -2.84
N GLU A 115 -12.76 6.86 -1.68
CA GLU A 115 -12.62 8.28 -1.28
C GLU A 115 -11.60 9.04 -2.14
N TRP A 116 -10.58 8.37 -2.69
CA TRP A 116 -9.70 8.95 -3.69
C TRP A 116 -10.43 9.29 -4.99
N LEU A 117 -11.21 8.34 -5.53
CA LEU A 117 -12.00 8.50 -6.75
C LEU A 117 -12.97 9.69 -6.63
N LEU A 118 -13.69 9.80 -5.50
CA LEU A 118 -14.60 10.93 -5.21
C LEU A 118 -13.91 12.30 -5.13
N ASN A 119 -12.58 12.34 -4.93
CA ASN A 119 -11.80 13.56 -4.84
C ASN A 119 -10.92 13.83 -6.07
N LEU A 120 -11.04 13.07 -7.17
CA LEU A 120 -10.25 13.24 -8.40
C LEU A 120 -10.12 14.69 -8.90
N PRO A 121 -11.15 15.56 -8.87
CA PRO A 121 -11.01 16.97 -9.29
C PRO A 121 -10.14 17.87 -8.37
N ARG A 122 -9.65 17.36 -7.23
CA ARG A 122 -8.75 18.07 -6.32
C ARG A 122 -7.28 17.85 -6.71
N SER A 123 -6.38 18.72 -6.26
CA SER A 123 -4.93 18.52 -6.46
C SER A 123 -4.40 17.32 -5.68
N PRO A 124 -3.29 16.68 -6.10
CA PRO A 124 -2.65 15.56 -5.38
C PRO A 124 -2.47 15.83 -3.88
N SER A 125 -1.91 16.98 -3.52
CA SER A 125 -1.69 17.36 -2.12
C SER A 125 -2.99 17.53 -1.35
N SER A 126 -4.07 18.04 -1.98
CA SER A 126 -5.39 18.12 -1.37
C SER A 126 -6.02 16.74 -1.17
N ARG A 127 -5.90 15.83 -2.15
CA ARG A 127 -6.39 14.45 -2.06
C ARG A 127 -5.68 13.70 -0.92
N MET A 128 -4.35 13.72 -0.88
CA MET A 128 -3.61 13.05 0.20
C MET A 128 -3.83 13.70 1.57
N SER A 129 -4.00 15.03 1.64
CA SER A 129 -4.36 15.69 2.91
C SER A 129 -5.75 15.28 3.40
N ALA A 130 -6.72 15.07 2.49
CA ALA A 130 -8.04 14.57 2.84
C ALA A 130 -8.01 13.11 3.32
N LEU A 131 -7.12 12.26 2.80
CA LEU A 131 -7.04 10.84 3.16
C LEU A 131 -6.16 10.53 4.41
N ARG A 132 -5.60 11.53 5.09
CA ARG A 132 -4.77 11.32 6.31
C ARG A 132 -5.59 10.75 7.47
N PRO A 133 -5.01 9.91 8.35
CA PRO A 133 -5.67 9.41 9.56
C PRO A 133 -6.40 10.50 10.37
N GLY A 134 -7.64 10.20 10.76
CA GLY A 134 -8.46 11.07 11.62
C GLY A 134 -9.22 12.20 10.91
N THR A 135 -9.04 12.39 9.60
CA THR A 135 -9.87 13.32 8.80
C THR A 135 -11.28 12.77 8.55
N GLN A 136 -12.19 13.63 8.08
CA GLN A 136 -13.53 13.19 7.66
C GLN A 136 -13.48 12.15 6.53
N ASN A 137 -12.70 12.37 5.47
CA ASN A 137 -12.63 11.42 4.35
C ASN A 137 -11.92 10.10 4.73
N HIS A 138 -10.96 10.10 5.66
CA HIS A 138 -10.38 8.86 6.20
C HIS A 138 -11.40 8.05 7.03
N ASN A 139 -12.18 8.73 7.87
CA ASN A 139 -13.30 8.09 8.58
C ASN A 139 -14.35 7.54 7.60
N SER A 140 -14.68 8.28 6.54
CA SER A 140 -15.59 7.83 5.48
C SER A 140 -15.03 6.68 4.63
N ALA A 141 -13.70 6.60 4.45
CA ALA A 141 -13.03 5.44 3.87
C ALA A 141 -13.16 4.22 4.78
N ALA A 142 -12.96 4.36 6.09
CA ALA A 142 -13.16 3.27 7.04
C ALA A 142 -14.62 2.75 7.04
N MET A 143 -15.62 3.64 7.00
CA MET A 143 -17.03 3.25 6.87
C MET A 143 -17.30 2.47 5.57
N ARG A 144 -16.68 2.87 4.44
CA ARG A 144 -16.80 2.15 3.16
C ARG A 144 -16.09 0.79 3.17
N GLN A 145 -14.93 0.66 3.82
CA GLN A 145 -14.29 -0.65 3.99
C GLN A 145 -15.19 -1.58 4.81
N GLN A 146 -15.75 -1.10 5.93
CA GLN A 146 -16.67 -1.89 6.74
C GLN A 146 -17.87 -2.35 5.91
N ARG A 147 -18.51 -1.43 5.18
CA ARG A 147 -19.65 -1.75 4.29
C ARG A 147 -19.31 -2.80 3.23
N TYR A 148 -18.11 -2.73 2.64
CA TYR A 148 -17.61 -3.74 1.71
C TYR A 148 -17.45 -5.13 2.38
N GLU A 149 -16.86 -5.20 3.57
CA GLU A 149 -16.69 -6.48 4.29
C GLU A 149 -18.04 -7.04 4.82
N ASP A 150 -19.00 -6.17 5.18
CA ASP A 150 -20.37 -6.57 5.54
C ASP A 150 -21.10 -7.20 4.35
N LEU A 151 -21.11 -6.53 3.19
CA LEU A 151 -21.69 -7.03 1.94
C LEU A 151 -21.05 -8.36 1.51
N LYS A 152 -19.72 -8.47 1.62
CA LYS A 152 -18.93 -9.68 1.36
C LYS A 152 -19.14 -10.80 2.37
N SER A 153 -19.72 -10.50 3.54
CA SER A 153 -20.13 -11.50 4.52
C SER A 153 -21.54 -11.99 4.24
N LEU A 154 -22.46 -11.08 3.91
CA LEU A 154 -23.84 -11.40 3.47
C LEU A 154 -23.85 -12.28 2.21
N LEU A 155 -23.12 -11.89 1.15
CA LEU A 155 -23.04 -12.69 -0.08
C LEU A 155 -22.46 -14.11 0.14
N ARG A 156 -21.72 -14.32 1.24
CA ARG A 156 -21.21 -15.64 1.65
C ARG A 156 -22.19 -16.43 2.53
N SER A 157 -23.06 -15.78 3.31
CA SER A 157 -24.16 -16.49 4.00
C SER A 157 -25.25 -16.93 3.02
N ASP A 158 -25.48 -16.13 1.98
CA ASP A 158 -26.62 -16.29 1.07
C ASP A 158 -26.34 -17.32 -0.05
N GLY A 159 -25.14 -17.91 -0.06
CA GLY A 159 -24.75 -18.98 -1.00
C GLY A 159 -24.63 -18.54 -2.45
N ALA A 160 -24.50 -17.23 -2.71
CA ALA A 160 -24.48 -16.69 -4.07
C ALA A 160 -23.33 -17.27 -4.92
N GLU A 161 -23.61 -17.61 -6.17
CA GLU A 161 -22.58 -18.07 -7.12
C GLU A 161 -21.79 -16.87 -7.68
N GLY A 162 -20.48 -17.05 -7.86
CA GLY A 162 -19.59 -16.05 -8.44
C GLY A 162 -18.71 -15.29 -7.42
N SER A 163 -18.04 -14.23 -7.86
CA SER A 163 -17.04 -13.56 -7.03
C SER A 163 -17.66 -12.53 -6.07
N HIS A 164 -17.97 -12.96 -4.84
CA HIS A 164 -18.51 -12.10 -3.77
C HIS A 164 -17.67 -10.82 -3.57
N ASN A 165 -16.35 -10.92 -3.78
CA ASN A 165 -15.43 -9.78 -3.69
C ASN A 165 -15.73 -8.68 -4.73
N LEU A 166 -16.03 -9.06 -5.98
CA LEU A 166 -16.37 -8.13 -7.05
C LEU A 166 -17.74 -7.51 -6.81
N GLN A 167 -18.73 -8.32 -6.44
CA GLN A 167 -20.10 -7.87 -6.20
C GLN A 167 -20.19 -6.94 -4.98
N ALA A 168 -19.60 -7.31 -3.84
CA ALA A 168 -19.56 -6.46 -2.64
C ALA A 168 -18.83 -5.14 -2.89
N LYS A 169 -17.70 -5.16 -3.61
CA LYS A 169 -16.97 -3.96 -4.02
C LYS A 169 -17.86 -3.08 -4.90
N SER A 170 -18.52 -3.67 -5.89
CA SER A 170 -19.36 -2.95 -6.84
C SER A 170 -20.58 -2.30 -6.17
N THR A 171 -21.26 -3.00 -5.26
CA THR A 171 -22.39 -2.44 -4.50
C THR A 171 -21.96 -1.30 -3.60
N MET A 172 -20.85 -1.43 -2.86
CA MET A 172 -20.33 -0.37 -2.00
C MET A 172 -19.94 0.89 -2.78
N LEU A 173 -19.38 0.73 -3.99
CA LEU A 173 -19.05 1.85 -4.88
C LEU A 173 -20.31 2.60 -5.34
N ARG A 174 -21.37 1.87 -5.73
CA ARG A 174 -22.65 2.50 -6.12
C ARG A 174 -23.34 3.20 -4.97
N GLU A 175 -23.29 2.61 -3.77
CA GLU A 175 -23.72 3.27 -2.53
C GLU A 175 -22.92 4.54 -2.21
N ALA A 176 -21.70 4.66 -2.73
CA ALA A 176 -20.85 5.85 -2.66
C ALA A 176 -21.03 6.84 -3.82
N GLY A 177 -21.89 6.56 -4.81
CA GLY A 177 -22.07 7.38 -6.01
C GLY A 177 -20.98 7.21 -7.08
N ILE A 178 -20.23 6.11 -7.05
CA ILE A 178 -19.25 5.70 -8.07
C ILE A 178 -19.88 4.56 -8.87
N GLU A 179 -19.87 4.63 -10.20
CA GLU A 179 -20.41 3.56 -11.05
C GLU A 179 -19.29 2.69 -11.66
N PRO A 180 -19.07 1.47 -11.13
CA PRO A 180 -18.14 0.51 -11.72
C PRO A 180 -18.83 -0.35 -12.78
N PHE A 181 -18.07 -0.77 -13.79
CA PHE A 181 -18.50 -1.79 -14.74
C PHE A 181 -18.75 -3.13 -14.03
N ALA A 182 -19.67 -3.94 -14.55
CA ALA A 182 -20.02 -5.23 -13.97
C ALA A 182 -18.91 -6.30 -14.13
N GLU A 183 -18.07 -6.14 -15.14
CA GLU A 183 -16.97 -7.06 -15.47
C GLU A 183 -15.64 -6.59 -14.87
N GLN A 184 -14.72 -7.54 -14.68
CA GLN A 184 -13.32 -7.28 -14.32
C GLN A 184 -12.40 -8.06 -15.27
N THR A 185 -11.29 -7.46 -15.70
CA THR A 185 -10.28 -8.18 -16.51
C THR A 185 -9.21 -8.74 -15.57
N GLN A 186 -8.88 -10.03 -15.67
CA GLN A 186 -7.91 -10.70 -14.81
C GLN A 186 -6.63 -11.07 -15.56
N TYR A 187 -5.49 -10.82 -14.93
CA TYR A 187 -4.14 -10.98 -15.48
C TYR A 187 -3.23 -11.70 -14.48
N GLU A 188 -2.49 -12.71 -14.94
CA GLU A 188 -1.33 -13.22 -14.21
C GLU A 188 -0.23 -12.15 -14.16
N PHE A 189 0.47 -12.03 -13.03
CA PHE A 189 1.53 -11.03 -12.87
C PHE A 189 2.92 -11.67 -12.86
N GLY A 190 3.94 -10.92 -13.32
CA GLY A 190 5.34 -11.35 -13.30
C GLY A 190 6.00 -11.57 -14.66
N THR A 191 5.26 -11.46 -15.77
CA THR A 191 5.84 -11.44 -17.14
C THR A 191 5.74 -10.04 -17.74
N SER A 192 6.68 -9.64 -18.60
CA SER A 192 6.60 -8.35 -19.29
C SER A 192 5.30 -8.24 -20.10
N SER A 193 4.98 -9.25 -20.91
CA SER A 193 3.77 -9.24 -21.75
C SER A 193 2.45 -9.18 -20.97
N SER A 194 2.38 -9.70 -19.74
CA SER A 194 1.19 -9.53 -18.90
C SER A 194 1.14 -8.15 -18.23
N ILE A 195 2.29 -7.59 -17.83
CA ILE A 195 2.39 -6.18 -17.38
C ILE A 195 1.99 -5.23 -18.50
N ASP A 196 2.49 -5.43 -19.72
CA ASP A 196 2.23 -4.59 -20.89
C ASP A 196 0.72 -4.59 -21.23
N ARG A 197 0.03 -5.73 -21.06
CA ARG A 197 -1.44 -5.82 -21.21
C ARG A 197 -2.22 -5.04 -20.14
N ILE A 198 -1.77 -5.07 -18.88
CA ILE A 198 -2.38 -4.26 -17.80
C ILE A 198 -2.16 -2.77 -18.07
N VAL A 199 -0.92 -2.40 -18.43
CA VAL A 199 -0.53 -1.02 -18.77
C VAL A 199 -1.41 -0.49 -19.90
N ASN A 200 -1.48 -1.18 -21.03
CA ASN A 200 -2.25 -0.74 -22.19
C ASN A 200 -3.75 -0.53 -21.88
N GLU A 201 -4.31 -1.26 -20.91
CA GLU A 201 -5.68 -1.02 -20.44
C GLU A 201 -5.76 0.24 -19.56
N VAL A 202 -4.94 0.34 -18.50
CA VAL A 202 -5.05 1.46 -17.53
C VAL A 202 -4.53 2.80 -18.06
N THR A 203 -3.81 2.81 -19.19
CA THR A 203 -3.32 4.02 -19.86
C THR A 203 -4.19 4.49 -21.04
N ASP A 204 -5.38 3.92 -21.23
CA ASP A 204 -6.43 4.45 -22.13
C ASP A 204 -6.83 5.88 -21.68
N ASP A 205 -6.99 6.84 -22.61
CA ASP A 205 -7.15 8.24 -22.22
C ASP A 205 -8.60 8.54 -21.78
N GLY A 206 -8.76 9.23 -20.65
CA GLY A 206 -10.04 9.38 -19.96
C GLY A 206 -10.48 8.11 -19.22
N SER A 207 -9.64 7.09 -19.09
CA SER A 207 -9.96 5.89 -18.31
C SER A 207 -9.72 6.06 -16.81
N ILE A 208 -10.54 5.36 -16.03
CA ILE A 208 -10.45 5.29 -14.57
C ILE A 208 -10.65 3.82 -14.19
N TYR A 209 -9.78 3.29 -13.32
CA TYR A 209 -9.80 1.89 -12.92
C TYR A 209 -9.58 1.72 -11.42
N LEU A 210 -10.26 0.73 -10.84
CA LEU A 210 -9.80 0.07 -9.61
C LEU A 210 -8.97 -1.14 -10.00
N VAL A 211 -7.82 -1.30 -9.34
CA VAL A 211 -6.85 -2.34 -9.65
C VAL A 211 -6.62 -3.16 -8.37
N SER A 212 -7.04 -4.42 -8.41
CA SER A 212 -6.99 -5.34 -7.27
C SER A 212 -5.75 -6.22 -7.40
N LEU A 213 -4.81 -6.09 -6.47
CA LEU A 213 -3.60 -6.93 -6.42
C LEU A 213 -3.90 -8.15 -5.55
N ARG A 214 -3.56 -9.36 -6.01
CA ARG A 214 -3.50 -10.58 -5.17
C ARG A 214 -2.04 -11.01 -5.03
N PHE A 215 -1.67 -11.46 -3.82
CA PHE A 215 -0.30 -11.85 -3.50
C PHE A 215 -0.18 -13.38 -3.37
N ALA A 216 0.97 -13.93 -3.78
CA ALA A 216 1.22 -15.38 -3.80
C ALA A 216 1.14 -16.03 -2.41
N ALA A 217 1.51 -15.30 -1.36
CA ALA A 217 1.40 -15.73 0.04
C ALA A 217 -0.03 -15.61 0.63
N GLY A 218 -1.01 -15.20 -0.19
CA GLY A 218 -2.37 -14.87 0.24
C GLY A 218 -2.55 -13.39 0.62
N GLY A 219 -3.80 -13.00 0.85
CA GLY A 219 -4.19 -11.60 1.01
C GLY A 219 -4.31 -10.85 -0.32
N ALA A 220 -4.79 -9.60 -0.24
CA ALA A 220 -5.02 -8.74 -1.40
C ALA A 220 -4.86 -7.26 -1.03
N HIS A 221 -4.70 -6.42 -2.06
CA HIS A 221 -4.70 -4.97 -1.95
C HIS A 221 -5.59 -4.36 -3.05
N THR A 222 -5.96 -3.10 -2.92
CA THR A 222 -6.67 -2.36 -3.96
C THR A 222 -6.05 -0.97 -4.08
N ILE A 223 -5.58 -0.67 -5.28
CA ILE A 223 -5.08 0.62 -5.72
C ILE A 223 -6.05 1.17 -6.78
N ALA A 224 -5.88 2.43 -7.18
CA ALA A 224 -6.70 3.05 -8.22
C ALA A 224 -5.81 3.73 -9.28
N THR A 225 -6.32 3.87 -10.50
CA THR A 225 -5.70 4.71 -11.54
C THR A 225 -6.71 5.63 -12.20
N SER A 226 -6.22 6.75 -12.73
CA SER A 226 -6.95 7.66 -13.60
C SER A 226 -5.99 8.24 -14.64
N THR A 227 -6.35 8.17 -15.91
CA THR A 227 -5.53 8.63 -17.04
C THR A 227 -6.23 9.75 -17.79
N SER A 228 -5.50 10.83 -18.07
CA SER A 228 -6.00 11.91 -18.93
C SER A 228 -4.83 12.68 -19.57
N ASN A 229 -5.02 13.15 -20.80
CA ASN A 229 -4.01 13.90 -21.56
C ASN A 229 -2.66 13.15 -21.69
N GLY A 230 -2.68 11.82 -21.76
CA GLY A 230 -1.48 10.97 -21.84
C GLY A 230 -0.65 10.88 -20.54
N MET A 231 -1.23 11.30 -19.41
CA MET A 231 -0.67 11.19 -18.07
C MET A 231 -1.55 10.27 -17.22
N THR A 232 -0.96 9.23 -16.64
CA THR A 232 -1.63 8.31 -15.71
C THR A 232 -1.22 8.64 -14.28
N THR A 233 -2.22 8.85 -13.42
CA THR A 233 -2.04 8.87 -11.97
C THR A 233 -2.42 7.51 -11.40
N LEU A 234 -1.55 6.96 -10.54
CA LEU A 234 -1.79 5.80 -9.70
C LEU A 234 -1.89 6.25 -8.25
N PHE A 235 -2.91 5.80 -7.53
CA PHE A 235 -3.05 5.98 -6.09
C PHE A 235 -2.93 4.64 -5.38
N ASP A 236 -1.93 4.53 -4.51
CA ASP A 236 -1.75 3.42 -3.59
C ASP A 236 -2.03 3.87 -2.15
N PRO A 237 -3.05 3.31 -1.47
CA PRO A 237 -3.34 3.61 -0.06
C PRO A 237 -2.19 3.44 0.94
N ASN A 238 -1.12 2.71 0.59
CA ASN A 238 0.07 2.53 1.43
C ASN A 238 1.14 3.62 1.25
N TYR A 239 1.16 4.33 0.12
CA TYR A 239 2.31 5.17 -0.29
C TYR A 239 1.93 6.57 -0.79
N GLY A 240 0.69 6.76 -1.26
CA GLY A 240 0.17 7.99 -1.83
C GLY A 240 -0.01 7.93 -3.35
N GLU A 241 0.19 9.06 -4.01
CA GLU A 241 -0.02 9.24 -5.45
C GLU A 241 1.29 9.29 -6.23
N PHE A 242 1.26 8.70 -7.42
CA PHE A 242 2.31 8.71 -8.42
C PHE A 242 1.70 9.18 -9.73
N THR A 243 2.33 10.10 -10.46
CA THR A 243 1.81 10.56 -11.76
C THR A 243 2.92 10.51 -12.79
N VAL A 244 2.69 9.77 -13.87
CA VAL A 244 3.68 9.47 -14.91
C VAL A 244 3.06 9.60 -16.30
N ARG A 245 3.88 9.72 -17.34
CA ARG A 245 3.41 9.53 -18.72
C ARG A 245 2.97 8.08 -18.93
N SER A 246 1.99 7.84 -19.81
CA SER A 246 1.53 6.49 -20.15
C SER A 246 2.67 5.52 -20.51
N ASP A 247 3.69 5.98 -21.25
CA ASP A 247 4.85 5.16 -21.66
C ASP A 247 5.81 4.79 -20.52
N GLN A 248 5.69 5.43 -19.36
CA GLN A 248 6.45 5.12 -18.14
C GLN A 248 5.68 4.22 -17.17
N MET A 249 4.38 3.97 -17.40
CA MET A 249 3.51 3.25 -16.47
C MET A 249 4.00 1.81 -16.21
N GLY A 250 4.63 1.17 -17.20
CA GLY A 250 5.28 -0.14 -17.05
C GLY A 250 6.57 -0.14 -16.24
N GLU A 251 7.31 0.99 -16.16
CA GLU A 251 8.42 1.14 -15.20
C GLU A 251 7.85 1.31 -13.78
N LEU A 252 6.81 2.13 -13.61
CA LEU A 252 6.13 2.36 -12.33
C LEU A 252 5.53 1.08 -11.73
N PHE A 253 4.80 0.29 -12.53
CA PHE A 253 4.21 -0.98 -12.08
C PHE A 253 5.26 -1.99 -11.60
N LYS A 254 6.43 -2.05 -12.26
CA LYS A 254 7.56 -2.90 -11.83
C LYS A 254 8.15 -2.39 -10.52
N SER A 255 8.41 -1.08 -10.44
CA SER A 255 8.89 -0.41 -9.22
C SER A 255 7.98 -0.63 -8.01
N LEU A 256 6.66 -0.62 -8.22
CA LEU A 256 5.65 -0.86 -7.20
C LEU A 256 5.63 -2.34 -6.76
N ALA A 257 5.69 -3.27 -7.71
CA ALA A 257 5.79 -4.71 -7.43
C ALA A 257 7.05 -5.05 -6.64
N ASP A 258 8.21 -4.47 -7.01
CA ASP A 258 9.46 -4.65 -6.28
C ASP A 258 9.41 -4.08 -4.86
N ARG A 259 8.63 -3.02 -4.59
CA ARG A 259 8.38 -2.51 -3.23
C ARG A 259 7.41 -3.36 -2.41
N TYR A 260 6.43 -4.00 -3.04
CA TYR A 260 5.62 -5.02 -2.36
C TYR A 260 6.44 -6.26 -2.04
N ARG A 261 7.35 -6.64 -2.93
CA ARG A 261 8.28 -7.74 -2.73
C ARG A 261 9.31 -7.46 -1.64
N ASN A 262 9.91 -6.27 -1.61
CA ASN A 262 11.04 -5.93 -0.75
C ASN A 262 10.80 -4.63 0.06
N PRO A 263 10.88 -4.65 1.40
CA PRO A 263 11.20 -5.79 2.27
C PRO A 263 9.99 -6.70 2.59
N ASN A 264 8.79 -6.34 2.14
CA ASN A 264 7.52 -6.82 2.71
C ASN A 264 7.13 -8.28 2.34
N ARG A 265 7.83 -8.92 1.41
CA ARG A 265 7.60 -10.31 0.93
C ARG A 265 6.19 -10.55 0.39
N HIS A 266 5.64 -9.56 -0.32
CA HIS A 266 4.33 -9.64 -0.97
C HIS A 266 4.52 -9.70 -2.50
N ASP A 267 4.96 -10.86 -3.00
CA ASP A 267 5.01 -11.14 -4.43
C ASP A 267 3.59 -11.07 -5.04
N ILE A 268 3.34 -10.13 -5.95
CA ILE A 268 2.06 -10.03 -6.68
C ILE A 268 1.96 -11.21 -7.65
N SER A 269 0.94 -12.06 -7.49
CA SER A 269 0.68 -13.19 -8.39
C SER A 269 -0.31 -12.85 -9.50
N THR A 270 -1.22 -11.90 -9.23
CA THR A 270 -2.39 -11.67 -10.07
C THR A 270 -2.90 -10.24 -9.90
N VAL A 271 -3.34 -9.63 -11.00
CA VAL A 271 -3.98 -8.32 -11.03
C VAL A 271 -5.37 -8.48 -11.63
N ALA A 272 -6.37 -7.80 -11.05
CA ALA A 272 -7.70 -7.68 -11.64
C ALA A 272 -8.11 -6.21 -11.74
N THR A 273 -8.42 -5.74 -12.94
CA THR A 273 -8.85 -4.38 -13.26
C THR A 273 -10.38 -4.30 -13.35
N GLN A 274 -10.97 -3.22 -12.86
CA GLN A 274 -12.39 -2.92 -12.99
C GLN A 274 -12.56 -1.45 -13.41
N ARG A 275 -13.14 -1.20 -14.58
CA ARG A 275 -13.34 0.16 -15.11
C ARG A 275 -14.41 0.89 -14.31
N ILE A 276 -14.23 2.20 -14.17
CA ILE A 276 -15.14 3.16 -13.52
C ILE A 276 -15.61 4.18 -14.57
N THR A 277 -16.82 4.71 -14.43
CA THR A 277 -17.30 5.92 -15.13
C THR A 277 -17.27 7.15 -14.23
#